data_AF-A0A2S1JMU7-F1
#
_entry.id   AF-A0A2S1JMU7-F1
#
_cell.length_a   1.000
_cell.length_b   1.000
_cell.length_c   1.000
_cell.angle_alpha   90.00
_cell.angle_beta   90.00
_cell.angle_gamma   90.00
#
_symmetry.space_group_name_H-M   'P 1'
#
loop_
_entity.id
_entity.type
_entity.pdbx_description
1 polymer ?
#
loop_
_entity_poly.entity_id
_entity_poly.type
_entity_poly.pdbx_seq_one_letter_code
_entity_poly.pdbx_strand_id
1 'polypeptide(L)'
;MTDKTQQQSRIKELIARGKEQGYLTYAEVNDHLPEDISDPDQVEDIIGMINDMGIKVFETAPDAEELLMAEGDSSADEIAAAEAAAALAAVESDVGRTTDPVRMYMREMGTVELLTREGEIAIAKRIEEGLRELMAALAYWPGAVQQIIDEYALIEKEERRIPDIISGWLDPADEVPPGAQAGQAAAAASAPESSESDDDAESDDNEDDDSSDEEEEATGGIDPEELAERMNALIAAQKAADEAIAAHGRDSKEAGQALEAVGDVFRFFKLAPRQFDPLYGEVRYVLDSVREQERVVMAMCIKRARMPRKTFIKEFPGNETNDDWIPAIIKKKRDYSDALRHVVDEVVRAQRKLAQFQERAKLDVGQIKEINRRMSIGEARSRRAKKEMVEANLRLVISIAKKYTNRGLQFLDLIQEGNIGLMKAVDKFEYRRGYKFSTYATWWIRQAITRSIADQARTIRIPVHMIETINKLNRISRQMLQEMGREPTPEELGERMEMPEDKVRKVLKIAKEPISMETPIGDDEDSHLGDFIEDQNQSSPVDTATQTGLHDATRSVLSGLTAREAKVLRMRFGIDMNTDHTLEEVGKQFDVTRERIRQIEAKALRKLRHPSRSEHLRSFLDE
;
A
#
# COMPACT_ATOMS: atom_id res chain seq x y z
N MET A 1 18.33 38.95 -31.50
CA MET A 1 16.90 38.60 -31.56
C MET A 1 16.87 37.09 -31.62
N THR A 2 16.35 36.50 -30.54
CA THR A 2 16.60 35.16 -30.00
C THR A 2 16.00 34.03 -30.81
N ASP A 3 16.64 32.86 -30.86
CA ASP A 3 16.15 31.61 -31.50
C ASP A 3 14.66 31.32 -31.24
N LYS A 4 14.20 31.58 -30.00
CA LYS A 4 12.79 31.45 -29.59
C LYS A 4 11.79 32.23 -30.45
N THR A 5 12.19 33.37 -31.00
CA THR A 5 11.33 34.20 -31.87
C THR A 5 11.25 33.64 -33.29
N GLN A 6 12.27 32.89 -33.71
CA GLN A 6 12.37 32.28 -35.03
C GLN A 6 11.64 30.92 -35.05
N GLN A 7 11.69 30.18 -33.93
CA GLN A 7 10.92 28.96 -33.67
C GLN A 7 9.41 29.23 -33.68
N GLN A 8 8.93 30.29 -33.00
CA GLN A 8 7.53 30.72 -33.02
C GLN A 8 6.99 31.06 -34.42
N SER A 9 7.85 31.42 -35.37
CA SER A 9 7.46 31.70 -36.77
C SER A 9 7.17 30.42 -37.54
N ARG A 10 8.00 29.37 -37.33
CA ARG A 10 7.94 28.11 -38.10
C ARG A 10 6.67 27.30 -37.84
N ILE A 11 6.26 27.18 -36.57
CA ILE A 11 5.03 26.44 -36.22
C ILE A 11 3.78 27.18 -36.72
N LYS A 12 3.78 28.52 -36.69
CA LYS A 12 2.69 29.32 -37.26
C LYS A 12 2.60 29.17 -38.78
N GLU A 13 3.75 29.09 -39.46
CA GLU A 13 3.82 28.80 -40.89
C GLU A 13 3.29 27.40 -41.22
N LEU A 14 3.63 26.39 -40.41
CA LEU A 14 3.10 25.03 -40.55
C LEU A 14 1.56 24.98 -40.41
N ILE A 15 1.01 25.65 -39.39
CA ILE A 15 -0.44 25.71 -39.17
C ILE A 15 -1.14 26.44 -40.33
N ALA A 16 -0.57 27.55 -40.82
CA ALA A 16 -1.14 28.27 -41.95
C ALA A 16 -1.17 27.40 -43.22
N ARG A 17 -0.09 26.67 -43.48
CA ARG A 17 0.03 25.74 -44.61
C ARG A 17 -0.93 24.56 -44.49
N GLY A 18 -1.07 23.97 -43.30
CA GLY A 18 -2.03 22.88 -43.05
C GLY A 18 -3.48 23.33 -43.22
N LYS A 19 -3.83 24.56 -42.84
CA LYS A 19 -5.17 25.13 -43.09
C LYS A 19 -5.45 25.43 -44.56
N GLU A 20 -4.43 25.81 -45.33
CA GLU A 20 -4.57 26.03 -46.78
C GLU A 20 -4.67 24.73 -47.57
N GLN A 21 -3.94 23.69 -47.14
CA GLN A 21 -3.88 22.39 -47.84
C GLN A 21 -4.98 21.42 -47.38
N GLY A 22 -5.54 21.61 -46.19
CA GLY A 22 -6.53 20.70 -45.58
C GLY A 22 -5.93 19.42 -44.98
N TYR A 23 -4.61 19.23 -45.10
CA TYR A 23 -3.86 18.13 -44.52
C TYR A 23 -2.39 18.55 -44.26
N LEU A 24 -1.68 17.77 -43.47
CA LEU A 24 -0.22 17.85 -43.30
C LEU A 24 0.39 16.44 -43.38
N THR A 25 1.65 16.34 -43.80
CA THR A 25 2.39 15.06 -43.75
C THR A 25 3.29 14.96 -42.52
N TYR A 26 3.58 13.74 -42.04
CA TYR A 26 4.55 13.55 -40.93
C TYR A 26 5.91 14.16 -41.23
N ALA A 27 6.37 14.10 -42.49
CA ALA A 27 7.62 14.73 -42.91
C ALA A 27 7.57 16.26 -42.79
N GLU A 28 6.47 16.89 -43.22
CA GLU A 28 6.30 18.34 -43.11
C GLU A 28 6.19 18.79 -41.65
N VAL A 29 5.52 18.01 -40.78
CA VAL A 29 5.47 18.30 -39.35
C VAL A 29 6.88 18.21 -38.74
N ASN A 30 7.63 17.15 -39.04
CA ASN A 30 8.98 16.94 -38.50
C ASN A 30 9.99 18.00 -38.98
N ASP A 31 9.90 18.44 -40.24
CA ASP A 31 10.78 19.48 -40.80
C ASP A 31 10.58 20.88 -40.16
N HIS A 32 9.38 21.13 -39.61
CA HIS A 32 9.01 22.41 -39.00
C HIS A 32 9.06 22.38 -37.47
N LEU A 33 9.26 21.20 -36.87
CA LEU A 33 9.52 21.06 -35.45
C LEU A 33 10.96 21.50 -35.11
N PRO A 34 11.18 22.12 -33.93
CA PRO A 34 12.53 22.43 -33.46
C PRO A 34 13.38 21.16 -33.28
N GLU A 35 14.67 21.22 -33.62
CA GLU A 35 15.63 20.12 -33.40
C GLU A 35 15.75 19.72 -31.91
N ASP A 36 15.33 20.59 -31.00
CA ASP A 36 15.30 20.35 -29.55
C ASP A 36 14.14 19.42 -29.10
N ILE A 37 13.08 19.26 -29.91
CA ILE A 37 11.97 18.33 -29.66
C ILE A 37 12.33 17.00 -30.31
N SER A 38 13.00 16.13 -29.56
CA SER A 38 13.40 14.79 -30.01
C SER A 38 12.58 13.66 -29.40
N ASP A 39 11.63 14.00 -28.52
CA ASP A 39 10.79 13.04 -27.80
C ASP A 39 9.58 12.62 -28.64
N PRO A 40 9.42 11.32 -28.98
CA PRO A 40 8.30 10.84 -29.80
C PRO A 40 6.93 11.20 -29.22
N ASP A 41 6.75 11.08 -27.90
CA ASP A 41 5.48 11.41 -27.23
C ASP A 41 5.10 12.89 -27.38
N GLN A 42 6.09 13.80 -27.36
CA GLN A 42 5.84 15.22 -27.59
C GLN A 42 5.44 15.49 -29.05
N VAL A 43 5.99 14.73 -29.99
CA VAL A 43 5.61 14.82 -31.41
C VAL A 43 4.19 14.31 -31.61
N GLU A 44 3.81 13.19 -30.99
CA GLU A 44 2.44 12.68 -31.00
C GLU A 44 1.45 13.66 -30.35
N ASP A 45 1.79 14.25 -29.20
CA ASP A 45 0.98 15.29 -28.54
C ASP A 45 0.75 16.49 -29.48
N ILE A 46 1.79 16.94 -30.19
CA ILE A 46 1.70 18.04 -31.15
C ILE A 46 0.82 17.65 -32.35
N ILE A 47 0.93 16.42 -32.84
CA ILE A 47 0.09 15.89 -33.91
C ILE A 47 -1.38 15.81 -33.46
N GLY A 48 -1.63 15.37 -32.23
CA GLY A 48 -2.95 15.39 -31.61
C GLY A 48 -3.54 16.80 -31.56
N MET A 49 -2.76 17.79 -31.10
CA MET A 49 -3.18 19.20 -31.09
C MET A 49 -3.45 19.74 -32.51
N ILE A 50 -2.70 19.31 -33.52
CA ILE A 50 -2.93 19.70 -34.93
C ILE A 50 -4.21 19.06 -35.48
N ASN A 51 -4.48 17.80 -35.13
CA ASN A 51 -5.73 17.12 -35.48
C ASN A 51 -6.95 17.80 -34.81
N ASP A 52 -6.84 18.20 -33.54
CA ASP A 52 -7.88 18.95 -32.81
C ASP A 52 -8.16 20.33 -33.43
N MET A 53 -7.17 20.92 -34.11
CA MET A 53 -7.33 22.15 -34.91
C MET A 53 -8.02 21.91 -36.26
N GLY A 54 -8.43 20.68 -36.56
CA GLY A 54 -9.12 20.28 -37.78
C GLY A 54 -8.20 20.00 -38.97
N ILE A 55 -6.88 19.82 -38.76
CA ILE A 55 -5.92 19.50 -39.80
C ILE A 55 -5.51 18.03 -39.63
N LYS A 56 -5.88 17.15 -40.56
CA LYS A 56 -5.50 15.73 -40.50
C LYS A 56 -4.03 15.54 -40.92
N VAL A 57 -3.27 14.81 -40.10
CA VAL A 57 -1.88 14.44 -40.40
C VAL A 57 -1.81 13.03 -41.00
N PHE A 58 -1.18 12.88 -42.17
CA PHE A 58 -1.02 11.61 -42.89
C PHE A 58 0.45 11.21 -43.05
N GLU A 59 0.77 9.91 -43.12
CA GLU A 59 2.13 9.43 -43.41
C GLU A 59 2.58 9.75 -44.83
N THR A 60 1.65 9.66 -45.79
CA THR A 60 1.86 10.03 -47.19
C THR A 60 0.75 10.96 -47.64
N ALA A 61 1.02 11.81 -48.64
CA ALA A 61 0.03 12.77 -49.11
C ALA A 61 -1.21 12.02 -49.64
N PRO A 62 -2.42 12.31 -49.11
CA PRO A 62 -3.64 11.63 -49.52
C PRO A 62 -4.02 12.00 -50.95
N ASP A 63 -4.69 11.07 -51.64
CA ASP A 63 -5.21 11.30 -52.99
C ASP A 63 -6.44 12.23 -52.95
N ALA A 64 -6.74 12.90 -54.06
CA ALA A 64 -7.80 13.91 -54.13
C ALA A 64 -9.21 13.36 -53.77
N GLU A 65 -9.47 12.07 -54.01
CA GLU A 65 -10.72 11.41 -53.59
C GLU A 65 -10.78 11.19 -52.07
N GLU A 66 -9.65 10.87 -51.45
CA GLU A 66 -9.54 10.62 -50.01
C GLU A 66 -9.71 11.91 -49.19
N LEU A 67 -9.20 13.01 -49.72
CA LEU A 67 -9.32 14.36 -49.17
C LEU A 67 -10.79 14.86 -49.21
N LEU A 68 -11.52 14.56 -50.29
CA LEU A 68 -12.95 14.88 -50.44
C LEU A 68 -13.85 14.06 -49.50
N MET A 69 -13.48 12.81 -49.19
CA MET A 69 -14.23 12.01 -48.21
C MET A 69 -13.98 12.48 -46.77
N ALA A 70 -12.78 13.01 -46.49
CA ALA A 70 -12.41 13.52 -45.18
C ALA A 70 -13.01 14.90 -44.84
N GLU A 71 -13.46 15.68 -45.83
CA GLU A 71 -14.10 17.00 -45.65
C GLU A 71 -15.40 16.98 -44.84
N GLY A 72 -16.03 15.82 -44.66
CA GLY A 72 -17.28 15.68 -43.90
C GLY A 72 -17.14 15.75 -42.37
N ASP A 73 -15.91 15.70 -41.86
CA ASP A 73 -15.60 15.49 -40.43
C ASP A 73 -14.86 16.69 -39.79
N SER A 74 -14.64 17.77 -40.56
CA SER A 74 -13.76 18.90 -40.20
C SER A 74 -14.48 20.10 -39.57
N SER A 75 -15.56 19.89 -38.81
CA SER A 75 -16.13 20.96 -37.99
C SER A 75 -15.35 21.10 -36.68
N ALA A 76 -14.17 21.71 -36.75
CA ALA A 76 -13.41 22.05 -35.54
C ALA A 76 -14.17 23.12 -34.74
N ASP A 77 -14.44 22.85 -33.47
CA ASP A 77 -14.98 23.85 -32.55
C ASP A 77 -13.98 25.03 -32.43
N GLU A 78 -14.42 26.27 -32.71
CA GLU A 78 -13.54 27.46 -32.64
C GLU A 78 -12.85 27.62 -31.27
N ILE A 79 -13.47 27.07 -30.22
CA ILE A 79 -12.93 27.04 -28.85
C ILE A 79 -11.76 26.05 -28.76
N ALA A 80 -11.91 24.83 -29.29
CA ALA A 80 -10.86 23.81 -29.29
C ALA A 80 -9.65 24.25 -30.12
N ALA A 81 -9.89 24.88 -31.27
CA ALA A 81 -8.82 25.43 -32.11
C ALA A 81 -8.05 26.58 -31.43
N ALA A 82 -8.73 27.43 -30.64
CA ALA A 82 -8.09 28.50 -29.88
C ALA A 82 -7.29 27.96 -28.68
N GLU A 83 -7.80 26.91 -28.02
CA GLU A 83 -7.14 26.23 -26.91
C GLU A 83 -5.89 25.46 -27.36
N ALA A 84 -5.98 24.69 -28.46
CA ALA A 84 -4.85 23.98 -29.06
C ALA A 84 -3.73 24.94 -29.50
N ALA A 85 -4.08 26.09 -30.09
CA ALA A 85 -3.09 27.10 -30.47
C ALA A 85 -2.38 27.73 -29.24
N ALA A 86 -3.11 27.92 -28.13
CA ALA A 86 -2.52 28.39 -26.88
C ALA A 86 -1.64 27.33 -26.21
N ALA A 87 -2.03 26.04 -26.30
CA ALA A 87 -1.28 24.91 -25.78
C ALA A 87 0.04 24.70 -26.53
N LEU A 88 0.02 24.73 -27.87
CA LEU A 88 1.24 24.64 -28.70
C LEU A 88 2.24 25.76 -28.39
N ALA A 89 1.75 26.99 -28.19
CA ALA A 89 2.60 28.12 -27.80
C ALA A 89 3.18 27.98 -26.38
N ALA A 90 2.51 27.25 -25.48
CA ALA A 90 3.00 26.98 -24.13
C ALA A 90 4.00 25.82 -24.08
N VAL A 91 3.78 24.76 -24.88
CA VAL A 91 4.71 23.61 -25.02
C VAL A 91 6.09 24.07 -25.49
N GLU A 92 6.15 25.07 -26.38
CA GLU A 92 7.41 25.68 -26.84
C GLU A 92 8.20 26.40 -25.72
N SER A 93 7.51 26.87 -24.67
CA SER A 93 8.15 27.61 -23.58
C SER A 93 8.83 26.72 -22.53
N ASP A 94 8.38 25.46 -22.39
CA ASP A 94 8.87 24.47 -21.44
C ASP A 94 9.44 23.24 -22.16
N VAL A 95 10.67 23.37 -22.67
CA VAL A 95 11.45 22.34 -23.37
C VAL A 95 11.67 21.05 -22.54
N GLY A 96 11.36 21.06 -21.24
CA GLY A 96 11.40 19.89 -20.35
C GLY A 96 10.04 19.26 -20.03
N ARG A 97 8.94 19.67 -20.65
CA ARG A 97 7.60 19.16 -20.31
C ARG A 97 7.38 17.79 -20.96
N THR A 98 7.57 16.72 -20.20
CA THR A 98 7.18 15.35 -20.60
C THR A 98 5.89 14.95 -19.89
N THR A 99 5.03 14.21 -20.60
CA THR A 99 3.80 13.62 -20.09
C THR A 99 4.06 12.24 -19.46
N ASP A 100 5.19 11.58 -19.79
CA ASP A 100 5.59 10.29 -19.22
C ASP A 100 6.07 10.44 -17.76
N PRO A 101 5.36 9.84 -16.79
CA PRO A 101 5.76 9.90 -15.39
C PRO A 101 7.12 9.23 -15.12
N VAL A 102 7.54 8.24 -15.93
CA VAL A 102 8.85 7.59 -15.81
C VAL A 102 9.96 8.60 -16.05
N ARG A 103 9.86 9.38 -17.13
CA ARG A 103 10.85 10.43 -17.44
C ARG A 103 10.87 11.54 -16.41
N MET A 104 9.70 11.97 -15.92
CA MET A 104 9.62 12.93 -14.81
C MET A 104 10.40 12.43 -13.59
N TYR A 105 10.17 11.18 -13.21
CA TYR A 105 10.83 10.55 -12.08
C TYR A 105 12.35 10.43 -12.28
N MET A 106 12.81 9.98 -13.45
CA MET A 106 14.24 9.85 -13.77
C MET A 106 14.96 11.21 -13.69
N ARG A 107 14.29 12.29 -14.14
CA ARG A 107 14.84 13.65 -14.07
C ARG A 107 14.97 14.13 -12.63
N GLU A 108 13.92 13.99 -11.81
CA GLU A 108 13.94 14.41 -10.40
C GLU A 108 15.01 13.64 -9.62
N MET A 109 15.07 12.33 -9.80
CA MET A 109 16.12 11.50 -9.21
C MET A 109 17.52 11.91 -9.70
N GLY A 110 17.64 12.27 -10.99
CA GLY A 110 18.87 12.73 -11.62
C GLY A 110 19.55 13.90 -10.89
N THR A 111 18.77 14.72 -10.17
CA THR A 111 19.26 15.89 -9.41
C THR A 111 20.05 15.53 -8.16
N VAL A 112 19.87 14.32 -7.61
CA VAL A 112 20.54 13.88 -6.38
C VAL A 112 21.87 13.22 -6.71
N GLU A 113 22.95 13.61 -6.04
CA GLU A 113 24.29 13.04 -6.24
C GLU A 113 24.41 11.62 -5.65
N LEU A 114 25.33 10.82 -6.20
CA LEU A 114 25.64 9.49 -5.69
C LEU A 114 26.45 9.58 -4.40
N LEU A 115 26.16 8.71 -3.44
CA LEU A 115 26.85 8.68 -2.15
C LEU A 115 28.14 7.86 -2.21
N THR A 116 29.19 8.33 -1.53
CA THR A 116 30.41 7.55 -1.29
C THR A 116 30.22 6.62 -0.08
N ARG A 117 31.06 5.60 0.07
CA ARG A 117 31.04 4.71 1.27
C ARG A 117 31.17 5.50 2.58
N GLU A 118 32.01 6.53 2.60
CA GLU A 118 32.17 7.40 3.77
C GLU A 118 30.89 8.21 4.04
N GLY A 119 30.23 8.69 2.97
CA GLY A 119 28.92 9.32 3.05
C GLY A 119 27.84 8.39 3.61
N GLU A 120 27.81 7.11 3.19
CA GLU A 120 26.88 6.10 3.71
C GLU A 120 27.04 5.94 5.23
N ILE A 121 28.27 5.81 5.70
CA ILE A 121 28.58 5.67 7.12
C ILE A 121 28.23 6.95 7.89
N ALA A 122 28.52 8.13 7.33
CA ALA A 122 28.19 9.41 7.95
C ALA A 122 26.67 9.60 8.12
N ILE A 123 25.87 9.21 7.12
CA ILE A 123 24.41 9.26 7.20
C ILE A 123 23.91 8.23 8.23
N ALA A 124 24.43 6.99 8.22
CA ALA A 124 24.06 5.97 9.21
C ALA A 124 24.34 6.44 10.65
N LYS A 125 25.51 7.05 10.90
CA LYS A 125 25.84 7.66 12.20
C LYS A 125 24.86 8.77 12.59
N ARG A 126 24.45 9.61 11.64
CA ARG A 126 23.44 10.67 11.86
C ARG A 126 22.05 10.09 12.20
N ILE A 127 21.67 8.97 11.58
CA ILE A 127 20.42 8.25 11.89
C ILE A 127 20.46 7.75 13.33
N GLU A 128 21.54 7.06 13.73
CA GLU A 128 21.72 6.55 15.09
C GLU A 128 21.79 7.67 16.13
N GLU A 129 22.43 8.80 15.83
CA GLU A 129 22.47 9.96 16.73
C GLU A 129 21.06 10.56 16.95
N GLY A 130 20.25 10.67 15.90
CA GLY A 130 18.86 11.12 16.04
C GLY A 130 18.01 10.17 16.88
N LEU A 131 18.23 8.85 16.74
CA LEU A 131 17.58 7.84 17.59
C LEU A 131 18.05 7.91 19.04
N ARG A 132 19.35 8.10 19.29
CA ARG A 132 19.91 8.29 20.65
C ARG A 132 19.34 9.53 21.33
N GLU A 133 19.21 10.65 20.62
CA GLU A 133 18.57 11.86 21.14
C GLU A 133 17.09 11.62 21.50
N LEU A 134 16.38 10.86 20.68
CA LEU A 134 14.98 10.49 20.93
C LEU A 134 14.87 9.61 22.18
N MET A 135 15.69 8.55 22.27
CA MET A 135 15.72 7.65 23.42
C MET A 135 16.11 8.40 24.70
N ALA A 136 17.14 9.25 24.65
CA ALA A 136 17.51 10.10 25.78
C ALA A 136 16.37 11.00 26.24
N ALA A 137 15.58 11.56 25.32
CA ALA A 137 14.42 12.37 25.67
C ALA A 137 13.26 11.52 26.25
N LEU A 138 13.07 10.30 25.75
CA LEU A 138 12.05 9.36 26.26
C LEU A 138 12.33 8.96 27.72
N ALA A 139 13.60 8.91 28.14
CA ALA A 139 13.97 8.68 29.54
C ALA A 139 13.41 9.71 30.52
N TYR A 140 13.14 10.94 30.06
CA TYR A 140 12.51 11.98 30.89
C TYR A 140 11.00 11.79 31.06
N TRP A 141 10.38 10.88 30.29
CA TRP A 141 8.96 10.56 30.44
C TRP A 141 8.74 9.60 31.62
N PRO A 142 7.89 9.96 32.59
CA PRO A 142 7.59 9.09 33.73
C PRO A 142 7.04 7.74 33.28
N GLY A 143 7.59 6.66 33.85
CA GLY A 143 7.14 5.30 33.57
C GLY A 143 7.69 4.68 32.29
N ALA A 144 8.30 5.43 31.37
CA ALA A 144 8.82 4.87 30.12
C ALA A 144 9.94 3.84 30.36
N VAL A 145 10.95 4.22 31.15
CA VAL A 145 12.06 3.34 31.51
C VAL A 145 11.59 2.21 32.43
N GLN A 146 10.68 2.52 33.37
CA GLN A 146 10.13 1.52 34.28
C GLN A 146 9.37 0.41 33.54
N GLN A 147 8.59 0.75 32.52
CA GLN A 147 7.88 -0.24 31.71
C GLN A 147 8.83 -1.22 31.03
N ILE A 148 10.00 -0.76 30.56
CA ILE A 148 11.02 -1.63 29.97
C ILE A 148 11.67 -2.53 31.04
N ILE A 149 11.91 -1.99 32.24
CA ILE A 149 12.41 -2.78 33.38
C ILE A 149 11.38 -3.87 33.77
N ASP A 150 10.09 -3.52 33.79
CA ASP A 150 9.03 -4.45 34.15
C ASP A 150 8.88 -5.57 33.10
N GLU A 151 8.96 -5.24 31.81
CA GLU A 151 8.98 -6.25 30.72
C GLU A 151 10.25 -7.12 30.79
N TYR A 152 11.41 -6.57 31.16
CA TYR A 152 12.62 -7.36 31.39
C TYR A 152 12.46 -8.35 32.55
N ALA A 153 11.78 -7.96 33.63
CA ALA A 153 11.48 -8.88 34.73
C ALA A 153 10.55 -10.05 34.33
N LEU A 154 9.82 -9.93 33.20
CA LEU A 154 9.05 -11.05 32.63
C LEU A 154 9.93 -12.02 31.84
N ILE A 155 11.09 -11.59 31.33
CA ILE A 155 12.08 -12.50 30.74
C ILE A 155 12.63 -13.43 31.82
N GLU A 156 12.94 -12.92 33.02
CA GLU A 156 13.39 -13.74 34.16
C GLU A 156 12.36 -14.80 34.57
N LYS A 157 11.07 -14.57 34.28
CA LYS A 157 9.96 -15.50 34.53
C LYS A 157 9.65 -16.43 33.35
N GLU A 158 10.45 -16.37 32.28
CA GLU A 158 10.26 -17.12 31.03
C GLU A 158 8.93 -16.81 30.29
N GLU A 159 8.30 -15.67 30.54
CA GLU A 159 7.05 -15.24 29.88
C GLU A 159 7.30 -14.45 28.58
N ARG A 160 8.53 -13.96 28.37
CA ARG A 160 8.94 -13.13 27.23
C ARG A 160 10.29 -13.59 26.68
N ARG A 161 10.53 -13.38 25.38
CA ARG A 161 11.85 -13.57 24.75
C ARG A 161 12.61 -12.25 24.65
N ILE A 162 13.94 -12.30 24.60
CA ILE A 162 14.81 -11.11 24.48
C ILE A 162 14.49 -10.25 23.22
N PRO A 163 14.33 -10.83 22.01
CA PRO A 163 14.04 -10.05 20.80
C PRO A 163 12.72 -9.27 20.88
N ASP A 164 11.77 -9.73 21.69
CA ASP A 164 10.49 -9.07 21.89
C ASP A 164 10.60 -7.72 22.62
N ILE A 165 11.74 -7.45 23.26
CA ILE A 165 12.02 -6.23 24.03
C ILE A 165 13.10 -5.39 23.36
N ILE A 166 14.24 -6.00 23.02
CA ILE A 166 15.43 -5.30 22.52
C ILE A 166 15.85 -5.94 21.21
N SER A 167 16.03 -5.08 20.19
CA SER A 167 16.50 -5.49 18.86
C SER A 167 18.02 -5.29 18.67
N GLY A 168 18.68 -4.52 19.55
CA GLY A 168 20.14 -4.34 19.55
C GLY A 168 20.63 -3.11 20.34
N TRP A 169 21.83 -2.63 19.99
CA TRP A 169 22.51 -1.53 20.70
C TRP A 169 22.92 -0.36 19.79
N LEU A 170 22.74 0.88 20.26
CA LEU A 170 23.09 2.14 19.58
C LEU A 170 24.46 2.70 20.00
N ASP A 171 25.44 1.82 20.27
CA ASP A 171 26.77 2.24 20.71
C ASP A 171 27.54 3.05 19.65
N PRO A 172 28.26 4.12 20.02
CA PRO A 172 29.08 4.86 19.06
C PRO A 172 30.24 3.96 18.60
N ALA A 173 30.23 3.56 17.33
CA ALA A 173 31.38 2.87 16.73
C ALA A 173 32.30 3.89 16.06
N ASP A 174 33.45 4.14 16.68
CA ASP A 174 34.48 5.05 16.17
C ASP A 174 35.30 4.40 15.05
N GLU A 175 35.63 3.11 15.18
CA GLU A 175 36.29 2.32 14.14
C GLU A 175 35.35 1.25 13.60
N VAL A 176 34.99 1.38 12.33
CA VAL A 176 34.31 0.30 11.59
C VAL A 176 35.42 -0.60 11.04
N PRO A 177 35.43 -1.90 11.37
CA PRO A 177 36.40 -2.81 10.77
C PRO A 177 36.30 -2.69 9.24
N PRO A 178 37.42 -2.56 8.51
CA PRO A 178 37.37 -2.74 7.06
C PRO A 178 36.80 -4.13 6.82
N GLY A 179 35.56 -4.19 6.33
CA GLY A 179 34.83 -5.44 6.16
C GLY A 179 35.73 -6.51 5.56
N ALA A 180 35.74 -7.69 6.19
CA ALA A 180 36.54 -8.81 5.73
C ALA A 180 36.35 -8.98 4.22
N GLN A 181 37.44 -8.86 3.46
CA GLN A 181 37.47 -9.19 2.03
C GLN A 181 37.15 -10.69 1.78
N ALA A 182 36.94 -11.49 2.83
CA ALA A 182 36.43 -12.85 2.77
C ALA A 182 34.90 -12.85 2.54
N GLY A 183 34.53 -12.66 1.28
CA GLY A 183 33.16 -12.70 0.77
C GLY A 183 33.06 -12.24 -0.68
N GLN A 184 34.04 -11.44 -1.12
CA GLN A 184 34.24 -11.10 -2.53
C GLN A 184 34.62 -12.32 -3.40
N ALA A 185 34.90 -13.49 -2.83
CA ALA A 185 35.15 -14.71 -3.59
C ALA A 185 33.88 -15.54 -3.91
N ALA A 186 32.74 -15.26 -3.26
CA ALA A 186 31.48 -15.95 -3.57
C ALA A 186 30.55 -15.14 -4.49
N ALA A 187 30.66 -13.80 -4.49
CA ALA A 187 29.86 -12.92 -5.34
C ALA A 187 30.62 -12.34 -6.56
N ALA A 188 31.93 -12.59 -6.70
CA ALA A 188 32.72 -12.18 -7.87
C ALA A 188 33.06 -13.34 -8.82
N ALA A 189 32.49 -14.53 -8.61
CA ALA A 189 32.58 -15.64 -9.56
C ALA A 189 31.47 -15.60 -10.64
N SER A 190 30.58 -14.60 -10.62
CA SER A 190 29.49 -14.43 -11.59
C SER A 190 29.59 -13.13 -12.40
N ALA A 191 30.81 -12.80 -12.84
CA ALA A 191 31.01 -11.83 -13.92
C ALA A 191 31.80 -12.49 -15.05
N PRO A 192 31.19 -12.85 -16.19
CA PRO A 192 31.93 -13.03 -17.41
C PRO A 192 32.26 -11.66 -18.00
N GLU A 193 33.55 -11.44 -18.26
CA GLU A 193 34.01 -10.41 -19.17
C GLU A 193 33.42 -10.65 -20.57
N SER A 194 33.13 -9.54 -21.23
CA SER A 194 32.58 -9.40 -22.58
C SER A 194 33.31 -10.21 -23.66
N SER A 195 32.56 -11.03 -24.39
CA SER A 195 32.76 -11.27 -25.83
C SER A 195 31.40 -11.31 -26.51
N GLU A 196 31.24 -10.47 -27.52
CA GLU A 196 30.03 -10.28 -28.33
C GLU A 196 29.53 -11.58 -28.98
N SER A 197 28.30 -11.97 -28.64
CA SER A 197 27.32 -12.54 -29.57
C SER A 197 25.95 -12.57 -28.89
N ASP A 198 24.96 -12.02 -29.57
CA ASP A 198 23.53 -11.98 -29.20
C ASP A 198 22.96 -13.37 -28.82
N ASP A 199 21.86 -13.29 -28.04
CA ASP A 199 20.91 -14.34 -27.62
C ASP A 199 21.06 -14.97 -26.22
N ASP A 200 19.92 -14.98 -25.52
CA ASP A 200 19.55 -15.68 -24.28
C ASP A 200 19.95 -15.08 -22.91
N ALA A 201 19.21 -14.06 -22.51
CA ALA A 201 19.16 -13.54 -21.14
C ALA A 201 18.19 -14.36 -20.24
N GLU A 202 18.55 -15.58 -19.84
CA GLU A 202 17.94 -16.30 -18.71
C GLU A 202 18.99 -17.26 -18.08
N SER A 203 20.03 -16.73 -17.43
CA SER A 203 20.79 -17.51 -16.44
C SER A 203 21.47 -16.58 -15.43
N ASP A 204 20.97 -16.54 -14.20
CA ASP A 204 21.75 -16.80 -12.97
C ASP A 204 20.85 -16.52 -11.74
N ASP A 205 19.88 -17.40 -11.48
CA ASP A 205 19.12 -17.44 -10.21
C ASP A 205 19.34 -18.84 -9.59
N ASN A 206 20.52 -18.99 -8.98
CA ASN A 206 20.86 -20.08 -8.07
C ASN A 206 21.16 -19.49 -6.69
N GLU A 207 20.11 -19.22 -5.92
CA GLU A 207 20.18 -19.39 -4.46
C GLU A 207 18.96 -20.24 -4.10
N ASP A 208 19.23 -21.41 -3.53
CA ASP A 208 18.23 -22.33 -2.99
C ASP A 208 17.43 -21.61 -1.90
N ASP A 209 16.28 -21.07 -2.30
CA ASP A 209 15.27 -20.48 -1.41
C ASP A 209 14.38 -21.62 -0.89
N ASP A 210 14.84 -22.25 0.19
CA ASP A 210 14.01 -23.13 1.02
C ASP A 210 13.18 -22.20 1.94
N SER A 211 12.14 -21.61 1.38
CA SER A 211 11.22 -20.68 2.05
C SER A 211 10.22 -21.45 2.93
N SER A 212 10.66 -21.89 4.10
CA SER A 212 9.74 -22.02 5.23
C SER A 212 9.50 -20.62 5.80
N ASP A 213 8.30 -20.09 5.54
CA ASP A 213 7.71 -18.90 6.18
C ASP A 213 7.79 -19.01 7.72
N GLU A 214 8.91 -18.57 8.28
CA GLU A 214 8.95 -17.98 9.62
C GLU A 214 9.86 -16.74 9.51
N GLU A 215 9.25 -15.56 9.67
CA GLU A 215 9.97 -14.32 9.97
C GLU A 215 10.65 -14.47 11.34
N GLU A 216 11.67 -15.32 11.45
CA GLU A 216 12.64 -15.19 12.52
C GLU A 216 13.44 -13.94 12.18
N GLU A 217 13.07 -12.83 12.84
CA GLU A 217 13.95 -11.68 12.94
C GLU A 217 15.34 -12.21 13.30
N ALA A 218 16.26 -12.20 12.34
CA ALA A 218 17.66 -12.45 12.57
C ALA A 218 18.24 -11.27 13.38
N THR A 219 17.71 -11.04 14.58
CA THR A 219 18.37 -10.33 15.66
C THR A 219 19.57 -11.21 16.00
N GLY A 220 20.76 -10.78 15.58
CA GLY A 220 22.00 -11.37 16.05
C GLY A 220 21.90 -11.50 17.57
N GLY A 221 22.08 -12.73 18.06
CA GLY A 221 21.80 -13.07 19.45
C GLY A 221 22.45 -12.07 20.38
N ILE A 222 21.63 -11.27 21.06
CA ILE A 222 22.10 -10.37 22.11
C ILE A 222 22.59 -11.26 23.24
N ASP A 223 23.84 -11.08 23.65
CA ASP A 223 24.42 -11.86 24.74
C ASP A 223 23.62 -11.59 26.03
N PRO A 224 23.02 -12.63 26.66
CA PRO A 224 22.18 -12.44 27.85
C PRO A 224 22.95 -11.79 29.02
N GLU A 225 24.25 -12.01 29.10
CA GLU A 225 25.12 -11.42 30.13
C GLU A 225 25.31 -9.91 29.92
N GLU A 226 25.59 -9.48 28.69
CA GLU A 226 25.72 -8.05 28.35
C GLU A 226 24.38 -7.32 28.58
N LEU A 227 23.27 -7.97 28.20
CA LEU A 227 21.93 -7.46 28.46
C LEU A 227 21.70 -7.27 29.97
N ALA A 228 22.04 -8.27 30.79
CA ALA A 228 21.87 -8.20 32.23
C ALA A 228 22.73 -7.08 32.84
N GLU A 229 23.97 -6.89 32.40
CA GLU A 229 24.83 -5.81 32.87
C GLU A 229 24.23 -4.43 32.56
N ARG A 230 23.82 -4.20 31.31
CA ARG A 230 23.22 -2.93 30.88
C ARG A 230 21.87 -2.67 31.55
N MET A 231 21.04 -3.70 31.73
CA MET A 231 19.77 -3.58 32.45
C MET A 231 19.98 -3.29 33.93
N ASN A 232 20.95 -3.92 34.59
CA ASN A 232 21.28 -3.62 35.97
C ASN A 232 21.76 -2.18 36.15
N ALA A 233 22.57 -1.66 35.22
CA ALA A 233 22.97 -0.26 35.22
C ALA A 233 21.75 0.68 35.05
N LEU A 234 20.81 0.33 34.18
CA LEU A 234 19.57 1.08 33.96
C LEU A 234 18.67 1.06 35.21
N ILE A 235 18.51 -0.09 35.87
CA ILE A 235 17.75 -0.24 37.12
C ILE A 235 18.36 0.60 38.23
N ALA A 236 19.69 0.57 38.39
CA ALA A 236 20.39 1.37 39.39
C ALA A 236 20.21 2.88 39.15
N ALA A 237 20.35 3.33 37.90
CA ALA A 237 20.14 4.73 37.53
C ALA A 237 18.68 5.16 37.76
N GLN A 238 17.71 4.32 37.38
CA GLN A 238 16.28 4.59 37.56
C GLN A 238 15.92 4.71 39.04
N LYS A 239 16.43 3.80 39.87
CA LYS A 239 16.21 3.85 41.33
C LYS A 239 16.79 5.12 41.95
N ALA A 240 17.99 5.53 41.55
CA ALA A 240 18.59 6.78 42.02
C ALA A 240 17.78 8.01 41.59
N ALA A 241 17.22 8.00 40.38
CA ALA A 241 16.32 9.06 39.91
C ALA A 241 15.02 9.11 40.71
N ASP A 242 14.40 7.96 40.98
CA ASP A 242 13.16 7.89 41.78
C ASP A 242 13.38 8.35 43.23
N GLU A 243 14.51 8.00 43.84
CA GLU A 243 14.90 8.49 45.18
C GLU A 243 15.13 10.00 45.19
N ALA A 244 15.83 10.55 44.18
CA ALA A 244 16.05 11.99 44.05
C ALA A 244 14.75 12.77 43.83
N ILE A 245 13.84 12.24 43.00
CA ILE A 245 12.52 12.82 42.75
C ILE A 245 11.68 12.80 44.03
N ALA A 246 11.73 11.72 44.81
CA ALA A 246 11.02 11.61 46.08
C ALA A 246 11.56 12.57 47.15
N ALA A 247 12.88 12.79 47.18
CA ALA A 247 13.53 13.65 48.18
C ALA A 247 13.44 15.15 47.88
N HIS A 248 13.65 15.55 46.62
CA HIS A 248 13.82 16.95 46.23
C HIS A 248 12.71 17.49 45.30
N GLY A 249 11.81 16.61 44.84
CA GLY A 249 10.82 16.94 43.82
C GLY A 249 11.42 16.90 42.41
N ARG A 250 10.57 16.63 41.42
CA ARG A 250 10.99 16.45 40.02
C ARG A 250 11.64 17.68 39.38
N ASP A 251 11.29 18.87 39.85
CA ASP A 251 11.78 20.15 39.32
C ASP A 251 13.14 20.58 39.91
N SER A 252 13.69 19.79 40.85
CA SER A 252 15.00 20.06 41.43
C SER A 252 16.14 19.82 40.44
N LYS A 253 17.28 20.50 40.65
CA LYS A 253 18.47 20.30 39.81
C LYS A 253 19.04 18.90 40.01
N GLU A 254 18.96 18.39 41.22
CA GLU A 254 19.42 17.07 41.64
C GLU A 254 18.61 15.97 40.93
N ALA A 255 17.27 16.09 40.88
CA ALA A 255 16.43 15.17 40.11
C ALA A 255 16.71 15.27 38.60
N GLY A 256 16.95 16.48 38.08
CA GLY A 256 17.35 16.69 36.68
C GLY A 256 18.64 15.96 36.31
N GLN A 257 19.67 16.05 37.16
CA GLN A 257 20.94 15.33 36.96
C GLN A 257 20.77 13.81 37.03
N ALA A 258 19.94 13.31 37.94
CA ALA A 258 19.66 11.88 38.04
C ALA A 258 18.90 11.37 36.81
N LEU A 259 17.92 12.11 36.30
CA LEU A 259 17.21 11.79 35.05
C LEU A 259 18.12 11.87 33.81
N GLU A 260 19.09 12.79 33.80
CA GLU A 260 20.10 12.86 32.75
C GLU A 260 20.99 11.62 32.75
N ALA A 261 21.40 11.13 33.91
CA ALA A 261 22.13 9.87 34.04
C ALA A 261 21.32 8.66 33.54
N VAL A 262 20.01 8.62 33.81
CA VAL A 262 19.11 7.60 33.23
C VAL A 262 19.09 7.70 31.71
N GLY A 263 18.96 8.91 31.16
CA GLY A 263 18.99 9.16 29.72
C GLY A 263 20.30 8.76 29.05
N ASP A 264 21.44 8.97 29.71
CA ASP A 264 22.76 8.61 29.20
C ASP A 264 22.96 7.09 29.09
N VAL A 265 22.34 6.31 29.97
CA VAL A 265 22.32 4.84 29.89
C VAL A 265 21.28 4.39 28.86
N PHE A 266 20.06 4.92 28.94
CA PHE A 266 18.92 4.48 28.13
C PHE A 266 19.08 4.79 26.63
N ARG A 267 19.82 5.84 26.27
CA ARG A 267 20.00 6.23 24.86
C ARG A 267 20.63 5.14 23.98
N PHE A 268 21.37 4.20 24.58
CA PHE A 268 22.07 3.15 23.84
C PHE A 268 21.19 1.91 23.56
N PHE A 269 19.97 1.86 24.10
CA PHE A 269 19.05 0.76 23.88
C PHE A 269 18.33 0.93 22.53
N LYS A 270 18.36 -0.09 21.68
CA LYS A 270 17.51 -0.17 20.49
C LYS A 270 16.31 -1.08 20.80
N LEU A 271 15.19 -0.48 21.17
CA LEU A 271 13.97 -1.23 21.51
C LEU A 271 13.36 -1.90 20.27
N ALA A 272 12.67 -3.01 20.49
CA ALA A 272 11.81 -3.61 19.48
C ALA A 272 10.62 -2.66 19.18
N PRO A 273 10.13 -2.58 17.92
CA PRO A 273 8.99 -1.71 17.57
C PRO A 273 7.76 -1.93 18.45
N ARG A 274 7.52 -3.20 18.83
CA ARG A 274 6.41 -3.59 19.72
C ARG A 274 6.42 -2.90 21.08
N GLN A 275 7.60 -2.59 21.62
CA GLN A 275 7.75 -1.85 22.88
C GLN A 275 7.88 -0.34 22.65
N PHE A 276 8.57 0.05 21.58
CA PHE A 276 8.82 1.45 21.27
C PHE A 276 7.55 2.21 20.85
N ASP A 277 6.74 1.65 19.95
CA ASP A 277 5.60 2.34 19.36
C ASP A 277 4.52 2.72 20.38
N PRO A 278 4.11 1.85 21.34
CA PRO A 278 3.16 2.22 22.38
C PRO A 278 3.68 3.34 23.29
N LEU A 279 4.96 3.28 23.70
CA LEU A 279 5.60 4.30 24.52
C LEU A 279 5.60 5.65 23.80
N TYR A 280 6.07 5.65 22.55
CA TYR A 280 6.11 6.84 21.72
C TYR A 280 4.71 7.41 21.45
N GLY A 281 3.74 6.54 21.18
CA GLY A 281 2.34 6.89 20.94
C GLY A 281 1.69 7.56 22.15
N GLU A 282 1.97 7.10 23.37
CA GLU A 282 1.45 7.74 24.59
C GLU A 282 1.95 9.18 24.74
N VAL A 283 3.26 9.40 24.58
CA VAL A 283 3.85 10.75 24.70
C VAL A 283 3.24 11.72 23.68
N ARG A 284 3.03 11.25 22.44
CA ARG A 284 2.39 12.03 21.38
C ARG A 284 0.92 12.33 21.69
N TYR A 285 0.17 11.33 22.14
CA TYR A 285 -1.24 11.48 22.50
C TYR A 285 -1.45 12.54 23.59
N VAL A 286 -0.63 12.52 24.65
CA VAL A 286 -0.72 13.50 25.73
C VAL A 286 -0.41 14.91 25.20
N LEU A 287 0.63 15.08 24.39
CA LEU A 287 0.95 16.38 23.80
C LEU A 287 -0.19 16.91 22.92
N ASP A 288 -0.76 16.08 22.05
CA ASP A 288 -1.81 16.50 21.14
C ASP A 288 -3.08 16.89 21.91
N SER A 289 -3.40 16.14 22.97
CA SER A 289 -4.48 16.48 23.91
C SER A 289 -4.23 17.82 24.61
N VAL A 290 -3.00 18.07 25.07
CA VAL A 290 -2.60 19.36 25.67
C VAL A 290 -2.75 20.49 24.65
N ARG A 291 -2.23 20.33 23.42
CA ARG A 291 -2.33 21.33 22.35
C ARG A 291 -3.77 21.60 21.94
N GLU A 292 -4.63 20.59 21.95
CA GLU A 292 -6.05 20.77 21.69
C GLU A 292 -6.69 21.69 22.74
N GLN A 293 -6.44 21.45 24.02
CA GLN A 293 -6.96 22.32 25.08
C GLN A 293 -6.34 23.73 25.02
N GLU A 294 -5.05 23.87 24.72
CA GLU A 294 -4.42 25.19 24.50
C GLU A 294 -5.09 25.95 23.34
N ARG A 295 -5.43 25.27 22.23
CA ARG A 295 -6.16 25.88 21.11
C ARG A 295 -7.56 26.31 21.50
N VAL A 296 -8.25 25.53 22.34
CA VAL A 296 -9.58 25.92 22.88
C VAL A 296 -9.44 27.20 23.71
N VAL A 297 -8.51 27.24 24.67
CA VAL A 297 -8.28 28.44 25.50
C VAL A 297 -7.90 29.65 24.63
N MET A 298 -7.01 29.46 23.66
CA MET A 298 -6.61 30.50 22.72
C MET A 298 -7.80 31.01 21.89
N ALA A 299 -8.65 30.12 21.38
CA ALA A 299 -9.82 30.50 20.61
C ALA A 299 -10.84 31.28 21.45
N MET A 300 -11.07 30.88 22.70
CA MET A 300 -11.99 31.59 23.59
C MET A 300 -11.46 32.98 23.95
N CYS A 301 -10.18 33.10 24.32
CA CYS A 301 -9.59 34.38 24.71
C CYS A 301 -9.44 35.34 23.51
N ILE A 302 -8.93 34.87 22.36
CA ILE A 302 -8.62 35.74 21.22
C ILE A 302 -9.84 35.95 20.32
N LYS A 303 -10.52 34.89 19.89
CA LYS A 303 -11.61 35.03 18.90
C LYS A 303 -12.91 35.50 19.55
N ARG A 304 -13.33 34.89 20.67
CA ARG A 304 -14.59 35.25 21.34
C ARG A 304 -14.44 36.49 22.21
N ALA A 305 -13.43 36.54 23.08
CA ALA A 305 -13.24 37.65 24.01
C ALA A 305 -12.41 38.83 23.47
N ARG A 306 -11.91 38.75 22.22
CA ARG A 306 -11.11 39.80 21.55
C ARG A 306 -9.85 40.24 22.31
N MET A 307 -9.26 39.35 23.11
CA MET A 307 -7.95 39.60 23.72
C MET A 307 -6.87 39.72 22.64
N PRO A 308 -5.98 40.74 22.68
CA PRO A 308 -4.87 40.84 21.75
C PRO A 308 -3.95 39.61 21.83
N ARG A 309 -3.64 39.00 20.68
CA ARG A 309 -2.79 37.79 20.58
C ARG A 309 -1.43 37.95 21.27
N LYS A 310 -0.79 39.12 21.16
CA LYS A 310 0.49 39.41 21.81
C LYS A 310 0.39 39.34 23.34
N THR A 311 -0.72 39.80 23.91
CA THR A 311 -0.96 39.75 25.34
C THR A 311 -1.21 38.32 25.81
N PHE A 312 -2.01 37.54 25.06
CA PHE A 312 -2.26 36.13 25.35
C PHE A 312 -0.95 35.32 25.38
N ILE A 313 -0.10 35.46 24.35
CA ILE A 313 1.18 34.73 24.26
C ILE A 313 2.13 35.08 25.43
N LYS A 314 2.03 36.30 25.97
CA LYS A 314 2.85 36.73 27.11
C LYS A 314 2.31 36.27 28.46
N GLU A 315 0.99 36.23 28.64
CA GLU A 315 0.36 35.97 29.93
C GLU A 315 -0.09 34.51 30.12
N PHE A 316 -0.31 33.75 29.05
CA PHE A 316 -0.79 32.36 29.13
C PHE A 316 0.29 31.35 29.60
N PRO A 317 1.56 31.43 29.14
CA PRO A 317 2.60 30.55 29.66
C PRO A 317 2.81 30.73 31.18
N GLY A 318 2.80 29.63 31.94
CA GLY A 318 2.81 29.62 33.40
C GLY A 318 1.43 29.76 34.07
N ASN A 319 0.36 29.94 33.29
CA ASN A 319 -1.03 29.96 33.77
C ASN A 319 -1.89 28.86 33.10
N GLU A 320 -1.26 27.83 32.54
CA GLU A 320 -1.94 26.77 31.79
C GLU A 320 -2.98 26.02 32.64
N THR A 321 -2.72 25.87 33.95
CA THR A 321 -3.60 25.18 34.91
C THR A 321 -4.14 26.08 36.01
N ASN A 322 -3.89 27.39 35.91
CA ASN A 322 -4.33 28.36 36.90
C ASN A 322 -5.79 28.79 36.66
N ASP A 323 -6.73 28.21 37.42
CA ASP A 323 -8.16 28.54 37.38
C ASP A 323 -8.43 30.03 37.69
N ASP A 324 -7.56 30.70 38.45
CA ASP A 324 -7.71 32.11 38.86
C ASP A 324 -7.16 33.12 37.83
N TRP A 325 -6.51 32.65 36.77
CA TRP A 325 -5.88 33.53 35.78
C TRP A 325 -6.87 34.49 35.09
N ILE A 326 -7.96 33.95 34.53
CA ILE A 326 -8.99 34.76 33.88
C ILE A 326 -9.73 35.67 34.89
N PRO A 327 -10.19 35.16 36.06
CA PRO A 327 -10.73 36.02 37.12
C PRO A 327 -9.81 37.18 37.52
N ALA A 328 -8.50 36.93 37.63
CA ALA A 328 -7.51 37.97 37.94
C ALA A 328 -7.39 39.02 36.83
N ILE A 329 -7.48 38.63 35.55
CA ILE A 329 -7.51 39.57 34.43
C ILE A 329 -8.79 40.40 34.44
N ILE A 330 -9.94 39.80 34.74
CA ILE A 330 -11.23 40.52 34.84
C ILE A 330 -11.17 41.58 35.93
N LYS A 331 -10.53 41.28 37.07
CA LYS A 331 -10.34 42.23 38.18
C LYS A 331 -9.50 43.46 37.80
N LYS A 332 -8.57 43.31 36.85
CA LYS A 332 -7.74 44.42 36.33
C LYS A 332 -8.49 45.38 35.40
N LYS A 333 -9.77 45.12 35.07
CA LYS A 333 -10.66 46.00 34.27
C LYS A 333 -10.04 46.46 32.94
N ARG A 334 -9.55 45.51 32.13
CA ARG A 334 -9.07 45.78 30.77
C ARG A 334 -10.23 45.81 29.77
N ASP A 335 -9.99 46.32 28.57
CA ASP A 335 -11.00 46.53 27.52
C ASP A 335 -11.76 45.25 27.12
N TYR A 336 -11.14 44.09 27.27
CA TYR A 336 -11.70 42.77 26.96
C TYR A 336 -12.23 42.02 28.20
N SER A 337 -12.19 42.63 29.39
CA SER A 337 -12.60 41.98 30.65
C SER A 337 -14.09 41.63 30.70
N ASP A 338 -14.97 42.42 30.08
CA ASP A 338 -16.41 42.11 30.04
C ASP A 338 -16.70 40.92 29.11
N ALA A 339 -16.04 40.85 27.96
CA ALA A 339 -16.17 39.73 27.03
C ALA A 339 -15.59 38.43 27.62
N LEU A 340 -14.51 38.53 28.41
CA LEU A 340 -13.94 37.38 29.13
C LEU A 340 -14.91 36.74 30.12
N ARG A 341 -15.82 37.51 30.74
CA ARG A 341 -16.80 36.97 31.71
C ARG A 341 -17.69 35.88 31.12
N HIS A 342 -17.99 35.97 29.83
CA HIS A 342 -18.85 34.99 29.14
C HIS A 342 -18.13 33.69 28.76
N VAL A 343 -16.79 33.68 28.78
CA VAL A 343 -15.98 32.52 28.36
C VAL A 343 -15.21 31.88 29.52
N VAL A 344 -15.29 32.42 30.75
CA VAL A 344 -14.55 31.92 31.93
C VAL A 344 -14.79 30.44 32.14
N ASP A 345 -16.05 30.00 32.14
CA ASP A 345 -16.40 28.60 32.43
C ASP A 345 -15.81 27.63 31.41
N GLU A 346 -15.76 28.02 30.13
CA GLU A 346 -15.16 27.20 29.07
C GLU A 346 -13.63 27.14 29.21
N VAL A 347 -13.00 28.28 29.54
CA VAL A 347 -11.54 28.35 29.77
C VAL A 347 -11.15 27.53 30.99
N VAL A 348 -11.85 27.68 32.11
CA VAL A 348 -11.60 26.90 33.34
C VAL A 348 -11.81 25.41 33.10
N ARG A 349 -12.84 25.00 32.32
CA ARG A 349 -13.00 23.59 31.93
C ARG A 349 -11.79 23.07 31.14
N ALA A 350 -11.26 23.85 30.22
CA ALA A 350 -10.07 23.46 29.45
C ALA A 350 -8.80 23.42 30.33
N GLN A 351 -8.62 24.39 31.24
CA GLN A 351 -7.51 24.40 32.21
C GLN A 351 -7.58 23.22 33.20
N ARG A 352 -8.79 22.83 33.63
CA ARG A 352 -8.98 21.62 34.45
C ARG A 352 -8.65 20.34 33.70
N LYS A 353 -8.99 20.25 32.42
CA LYS A 353 -8.55 19.13 31.58
C LYS A 353 -7.02 19.10 31.44
N LEU A 354 -6.39 20.26 31.26
CA LEU A 354 -4.92 20.37 31.28
C LEU A 354 -4.34 19.88 32.61
N ALA A 355 -4.95 20.25 33.75
CA ALA A 355 -4.54 19.76 35.07
C ALA A 355 -4.70 18.24 35.22
N GLN A 356 -5.77 17.65 34.69
CA GLN A 356 -5.93 16.18 34.65
C GLN A 356 -4.83 15.49 33.85
N PHE A 357 -4.41 16.09 32.72
CA PHE A 357 -3.28 15.57 31.95
C PHE A 357 -1.95 15.71 32.70
N GLN A 358 -1.74 16.79 33.45
CA GLN A 358 -0.56 16.95 34.32
C GLN A 358 -0.51 15.88 35.40
N GLU A 359 -1.65 15.62 36.06
CA GLU A 359 -1.75 14.63 37.12
C GLU A 359 -1.48 13.22 36.59
N ARG A 360 -2.08 12.87 35.44
CA ARG A 360 -1.86 11.56 34.80
C ARG A 360 -0.41 11.38 34.34
N ALA A 361 0.16 12.40 33.69
CA ALA A 361 1.53 12.34 33.17
C ALA A 361 2.60 12.58 34.24
N LYS A 362 2.22 13.05 35.44
CA LYS A 362 3.13 13.48 36.52
C LYS A 362 4.16 14.52 36.06
N LEU A 363 3.78 15.37 35.11
CA LEU A 363 4.62 16.38 34.47
C LEU A 363 3.87 17.69 34.32
N ASP A 364 4.59 18.80 34.43
CA ASP A 364 4.06 20.11 34.06
C ASP A 364 3.86 20.24 32.53
N VAL A 365 2.96 21.13 32.10
CA VAL A 365 2.68 21.33 30.66
C VAL A 365 3.93 21.82 29.93
N GLY A 366 4.75 22.66 30.58
CA GLY A 366 6.03 23.10 30.04
C GLY A 366 6.99 21.92 29.82
N GLN A 367 7.06 20.99 30.77
CA GLN A 367 7.92 19.80 30.67
C GLN A 367 7.45 18.84 29.59
N ILE A 368 6.14 18.55 29.51
CA ILE A 368 5.56 17.71 28.44
C ILE A 368 5.96 18.27 27.06
N LYS A 369 5.86 19.59 26.89
CA LYS A 369 6.21 20.27 25.63
C LYS A 369 7.71 20.23 25.36
N GLU A 370 8.56 20.39 26.37
CA GLU A 370 10.02 20.36 26.20
C GLU A 370 10.53 18.95 25.88
N ILE A 371 10.03 17.92 26.58
CA ILE A 371 10.37 16.52 26.29
C ILE A 371 9.96 16.18 24.85
N ASN A 372 8.73 16.52 24.45
CA ASN A 372 8.29 16.25 23.09
C ASN A 372 9.05 17.06 22.04
N ARG A 373 9.48 18.29 22.36
CA ARG A 373 10.34 19.10 21.50
C ARG A 373 11.68 18.39 21.28
N ARG A 374 12.34 17.92 22.33
CA ARG A 374 13.61 17.15 22.23
C ARG A 374 13.43 15.87 21.40
N MET A 375 12.37 15.10 21.67
CA MET A 375 12.03 13.91 20.88
C MET A 375 11.81 14.23 19.40
N SER A 376 11.06 15.30 19.10
CA SER A 376 10.76 15.72 17.73
C SER A 376 12.00 16.19 16.98
N ILE A 377 12.99 16.78 17.67
CA ILE A 377 14.27 17.16 17.06
C ILE A 377 15.06 15.92 16.66
N GLY A 378 15.22 14.95 17.57
CA GLY A 378 15.91 13.68 17.27
C GLY A 378 15.24 12.90 16.15
N GLU A 379 13.89 12.83 16.18
CA GLU A 379 13.09 12.20 15.13
C GLU A 379 13.26 12.90 13.78
N ALA A 380 13.17 14.23 13.72
CA ALA A 380 13.33 14.99 12.49
C ALA A 380 14.75 14.83 11.92
N ARG A 381 15.77 14.77 12.79
CA ARG A 381 17.16 14.52 12.40
C ARG A 381 17.31 13.13 11.79
N SER A 382 16.81 12.09 12.45
CA SER A 382 16.83 10.71 11.96
C SER A 382 16.06 10.57 10.64
N ARG A 383 14.84 11.10 10.56
CA ARG A 383 13.99 11.06 9.36
C ARG A 383 14.62 11.77 8.17
N ARG A 384 15.24 12.94 8.37
CA ARG A 384 15.96 13.66 7.31
C ARG A 384 17.15 12.85 6.81
N ALA A 385 17.93 12.25 7.71
CA ALA A 385 19.06 11.41 7.35
C ALA A 385 18.63 10.15 6.59
N LYS A 386 17.55 9.47 7.03
CA LYS A 386 16.95 8.35 6.29
C LYS A 386 16.50 8.76 4.89
N LYS A 387 15.81 9.91 4.77
CA LYS A 387 15.37 10.46 3.48
C LYS A 387 16.57 10.69 2.54
N GLU A 388 17.62 11.34 3.02
CA GLU A 388 18.86 11.58 2.28
C GLU A 388 19.51 10.25 1.82
N MET A 389 19.51 9.23 2.69
CA MET A 389 20.02 7.90 2.36
C MET A 389 19.21 7.22 1.25
N VAL A 390 17.88 7.31 1.31
CA VAL A 390 16.98 6.73 0.29
C VAL A 390 17.16 7.45 -1.04
N GLU A 391 17.12 8.79 -1.04
CA GLU A 391 17.24 9.62 -2.25
C GLU A 391 18.55 9.35 -3.01
N ALA A 392 19.67 9.20 -2.30
CA ALA A 392 20.96 8.89 -2.90
C ALA A 392 21.03 7.49 -3.55
N ASN A 393 20.15 6.57 -3.15
CA ASN A 393 20.14 5.16 -3.58
C ASN A 393 18.99 4.79 -4.53
N LEU A 394 18.16 5.73 -4.95
CA LEU A 394 17.04 5.46 -5.89
C LEU A 394 17.52 4.83 -7.23
N ARG A 395 18.73 5.18 -7.70
CA ARG A 395 19.33 4.59 -8.91
C ARG A 395 19.57 3.09 -8.80
N LEU A 396 19.92 2.62 -7.59
CA LEU A 396 20.11 1.19 -7.33
C LEU A 396 18.80 0.44 -7.55
N VAL A 397 17.68 0.97 -7.05
CA VAL A 397 16.35 0.37 -7.22
C VAL A 397 16.01 0.20 -8.70
N ILE A 398 16.23 1.25 -9.50
CA ILE A 398 15.99 1.19 -10.96
C ILE A 398 16.84 0.12 -11.62
N SER A 399 18.13 0.03 -11.30
CA SER A 399 19.02 -0.98 -11.88
C SER A 399 18.59 -2.41 -11.58
N ILE A 400 17.96 -2.63 -10.43
CA ILE A 400 17.42 -3.93 -10.03
C ILE A 400 16.06 -4.16 -10.72
N ALA A 401 15.14 -3.19 -10.64
CA ALA A 401 13.79 -3.26 -11.21
C ALA A 401 13.80 -3.49 -12.73
N LYS A 402 14.80 -2.97 -13.46
CA LYS A 402 14.98 -3.20 -14.90
C LYS A 402 15.04 -4.69 -15.28
N LYS A 403 15.49 -5.57 -14.39
CA LYS A 403 15.55 -7.03 -14.65
C LYS A 403 14.18 -7.72 -14.57
N TYR A 404 13.19 -7.03 -14.00
CA TYR A 404 11.85 -7.55 -13.75
C TYR A 404 10.78 -6.89 -14.63
N THR A 405 11.20 -6.08 -15.61
CA THR A 405 10.29 -5.55 -16.63
C THR A 405 9.65 -6.70 -17.40
N ASN A 406 8.44 -6.49 -17.91
CA ASN A 406 7.67 -7.47 -18.69
C ASN A 406 7.23 -8.73 -17.90
N ARG A 407 7.18 -8.67 -16.56
CA ARG A 407 6.64 -9.75 -15.71
C ARG A 407 5.19 -9.51 -15.25
N GLY A 408 4.43 -8.72 -16.02
CA GLY A 408 3.01 -8.43 -15.76
C GLY A 408 2.72 -7.18 -14.94
N LEU A 409 3.73 -6.52 -14.37
CA LEU A 409 3.58 -5.26 -13.63
C LEU A 409 4.26 -4.10 -14.38
N GLN A 410 3.71 -2.88 -14.28
CA GLN A 410 4.30 -1.70 -14.90
C GLN A 410 5.65 -1.36 -14.27
N PHE A 411 6.56 -0.78 -15.05
CA PHE A 411 7.90 -0.44 -14.58
C PHE A 411 7.90 0.54 -13.39
N LEU A 412 6.97 1.51 -13.36
CA LEU A 412 6.83 2.43 -12.23
C LEU A 412 6.45 1.71 -10.95
N ASP A 413 5.53 0.76 -11.01
CA ASP A 413 5.07 0.00 -9.85
C ASP A 413 6.21 -0.86 -9.29
N LEU A 414 7.01 -1.50 -10.16
CA LEU A 414 8.22 -2.22 -9.76
C LEU A 414 9.22 -1.30 -9.03
N ILE A 415 9.40 -0.07 -9.52
CA ILE A 415 10.26 0.94 -8.87
C ILE A 415 9.69 1.33 -7.50
N GLN A 416 8.38 1.56 -7.39
CA GLN A 416 7.76 1.95 -6.11
C GLN A 416 7.89 0.85 -5.06
N GLU A 417 7.64 -0.39 -5.44
CA GLU A 417 7.77 -1.54 -4.54
C GLU A 417 9.24 -1.76 -4.15
N GLY A 418 10.16 -1.60 -5.11
CA GLY A 418 11.59 -1.57 -4.84
C GLY A 418 12.01 -0.44 -3.90
N ASN A 419 11.42 0.76 -4.02
CA ASN A 419 11.67 1.89 -3.12
C ASN A 419 11.17 1.60 -1.70
N ILE A 420 10.03 0.92 -1.55
CA ILE A 420 9.54 0.44 -0.24
C ILE A 420 10.53 -0.58 0.35
N GLY A 421 11.04 -1.50 -0.46
CA GLY A 421 12.12 -2.42 -0.06
C GLY A 421 13.39 -1.69 0.38
N LEU A 422 13.81 -0.66 -0.36
CA LEU A 422 14.95 0.19 -0.02
C LEU A 422 14.73 0.93 1.32
N MET A 423 13.54 1.48 1.58
CA MET A 423 13.22 2.12 2.85
C MET A 423 13.37 1.15 4.03
N LYS A 424 12.87 -0.08 3.89
CA LYS A 424 13.06 -1.14 4.89
C LYS A 424 14.53 -1.49 5.10
N ALA A 425 15.32 -1.51 4.02
CA ALA A 425 16.77 -1.73 4.12
C ALA A 425 17.46 -0.60 4.89
N VAL A 426 17.11 0.67 4.64
CA VAL A 426 17.67 1.83 5.37
C VAL A 426 17.36 1.73 6.87
N ASP A 427 16.16 1.30 7.24
CA ASP A 427 15.76 1.17 8.65
C ASP A 427 16.54 0.09 9.41
N LYS A 428 16.91 -1.00 8.72
CA LYS A 428 17.59 -2.16 9.32
C LYS A 428 19.10 -2.20 9.06
N PHE A 429 19.65 -1.23 8.33
CA PHE A 429 21.06 -1.24 7.95
C PHE A 429 22.00 -1.05 9.15
N GLU A 430 22.97 -1.95 9.30
CA GLU A 430 23.99 -1.92 10.33
C GLU A 430 25.38 -1.70 9.72
N TYR A 431 25.85 -0.46 9.75
CA TYR A 431 27.15 -0.10 9.16
C TYR A 431 28.34 -0.77 9.88
N ARG A 432 28.17 -1.19 11.15
CA ARG A 432 29.22 -1.83 11.96
C ARG A 432 29.67 -3.19 11.41
N ARG A 433 28.82 -3.86 10.63
CA ARG A 433 29.18 -5.13 9.97
C ARG A 433 30.21 -4.95 8.85
N GLY A 434 30.48 -3.71 8.43
CA GLY A 434 31.53 -3.36 7.47
C GLY A 434 31.18 -3.61 5.99
N TYR A 435 30.01 -4.18 5.69
CA TYR A 435 29.50 -4.35 4.33
C TYR A 435 29.00 -3.02 3.74
N LYS A 436 29.04 -2.91 2.40
CA LYS A 436 28.46 -1.76 1.68
C LYS A 436 26.93 -1.79 1.78
N PHE A 437 26.32 -0.60 1.81
CA PHE A 437 24.86 -0.51 1.86
C PHE A 437 24.19 -1.17 0.65
N SER A 438 24.75 -1.00 -0.55
CA SER A 438 24.20 -1.58 -1.78
C SER A 438 24.07 -3.11 -1.73
N THR A 439 25.04 -3.81 -1.15
CA THR A 439 25.01 -5.28 -0.99
C THR A 439 23.82 -5.71 -0.13
N TYR A 440 23.61 -5.01 0.99
CA TYR A 440 22.49 -5.29 1.90
C TYR A 440 21.13 -4.90 1.29
N ALA A 441 21.05 -3.71 0.69
CA ALA A 441 19.81 -3.18 0.12
C ALA A 441 19.30 -3.99 -1.07
N THR A 442 20.20 -4.58 -1.87
CA THR A 442 19.83 -5.38 -3.04
C THR A 442 18.89 -6.54 -2.66
N TRP A 443 19.13 -7.20 -1.53
CA TRP A 443 18.27 -8.29 -1.05
C TRP A 443 16.85 -7.81 -0.74
N TRP A 444 16.70 -6.73 0.03
CA TRP A 444 15.40 -6.16 0.38
C TRP A 444 14.64 -5.60 -0.83
N ILE A 445 15.35 -4.98 -1.77
CA ILE A 445 14.77 -4.46 -3.00
C ILE A 445 14.26 -5.62 -3.86
N ARG A 446 15.08 -6.66 -4.08
CA ARG A 446 14.69 -7.85 -4.82
C ARG A 446 13.48 -8.54 -4.19
N GLN A 447 13.51 -8.74 -2.87
CA GLN A 447 12.42 -9.39 -2.15
C GLN A 447 11.11 -8.63 -2.28
N ALA A 448 11.13 -7.31 -2.15
CA ALA A 448 9.94 -6.48 -2.31
C ALA A 448 9.37 -6.54 -3.74
N ILE A 449 10.24 -6.46 -4.76
CA ILE A 449 9.83 -6.53 -6.17
C ILE A 449 9.25 -7.91 -6.50
N THR A 450 9.96 -9.00 -6.17
CA THR A 450 9.49 -10.36 -6.44
C THR A 450 8.17 -10.66 -5.73
N ARG A 451 8.02 -10.24 -4.48
CA ARG A 451 6.77 -10.38 -3.72
C ARG A 451 5.63 -9.58 -4.35
N SER A 452 5.86 -8.34 -4.78
CA SER A 452 4.81 -7.54 -5.44
C SER A 452 4.37 -8.14 -6.77
N ILE A 453 5.31 -8.66 -7.59
CA ILE A 453 4.97 -9.37 -8.83
C ILE A 453 4.08 -10.58 -8.51
N ALA A 454 4.45 -11.38 -7.51
CA ALA A 454 3.66 -12.53 -7.10
C ALA A 454 2.26 -12.13 -6.60
N ASP A 455 2.17 -11.02 -5.86
CA ASP A 455 0.94 -10.62 -5.20
C ASP A 455 -0.04 -9.86 -6.10
N GLN A 456 0.46 -9.06 -7.07
CA GLN A 456 -0.31 -8.05 -7.81
C GLN A 456 -0.30 -8.22 -9.34
N ALA A 457 0.68 -8.92 -9.94
CA ALA A 457 0.84 -8.93 -11.40
C ALA A 457 -0.27 -9.70 -12.15
N ARG A 458 -1.04 -10.55 -11.46
CA ARG A 458 -2.11 -11.37 -12.07
C ARG A 458 -3.49 -10.87 -11.69
N THR A 459 -4.42 -10.88 -12.64
CA THR A 459 -5.85 -10.56 -12.42
C THR A 459 -6.48 -11.45 -11.35
N ILE A 460 -6.15 -12.74 -11.37
CA ILE A 460 -6.56 -13.70 -10.34
C ILE A 460 -5.36 -13.95 -9.44
N ARG A 461 -5.45 -13.51 -8.18
CA ARG A 461 -4.39 -13.67 -7.18
C ARG A 461 -4.11 -15.15 -6.91
N ILE A 462 -2.83 -15.52 -6.99
CA ILE A 462 -2.32 -16.85 -6.65
C ILE A 462 -1.36 -16.69 -5.45
N PRO A 463 -1.42 -17.57 -4.43
CA PRO A 463 -0.47 -17.53 -3.32
C PRO A 463 1.00 -17.65 -3.76
N VAL A 464 1.93 -17.00 -3.04
CA VAL A 464 3.36 -16.90 -3.41
C VAL A 464 4.00 -18.28 -3.63
N HIS A 465 3.83 -19.23 -2.72
CA HIS A 465 4.38 -20.59 -2.85
C HIS A 465 3.91 -21.33 -4.11
N MET A 466 2.70 -21.04 -4.60
CA MET A 466 2.21 -21.61 -5.86
C MET A 466 2.88 -20.97 -7.07
N ILE A 467 3.20 -19.68 -7.02
CA ILE A 467 3.94 -18.98 -8.07
C ILE A 467 5.39 -19.45 -8.11
N GLU A 468 6.03 -19.66 -6.96
CA GLU A 468 7.34 -20.30 -6.86
C GLU A 468 7.34 -21.69 -7.50
N THR A 469 6.30 -22.49 -7.22
CA THR A 469 6.12 -23.81 -7.84
C THR A 469 5.98 -23.71 -9.36
N ILE A 470 5.21 -22.73 -9.87
CA ILE A 470 5.07 -22.47 -11.32
C ILE A 470 6.40 -22.07 -11.95
N ASN A 471 7.15 -21.17 -11.32
CA ASN A 471 8.46 -20.74 -11.83
C ASN A 471 9.48 -21.89 -11.83
N LYS A 472 9.49 -22.71 -10.76
CA LYS A 472 10.32 -23.92 -10.69
C LYS A 472 9.96 -24.90 -11.81
N LEU A 473 8.66 -25.10 -12.06
CA LEU A 473 8.16 -25.94 -13.16
C LEU A 473 8.61 -25.38 -14.52
N ASN A 474 8.43 -24.08 -14.79
CA ASN A 474 8.84 -23.45 -16.04
C ASN A 474 10.35 -23.56 -16.27
N ARG A 475 11.18 -23.38 -15.22
CA ARG A 475 12.63 -23.54 -15.28
C ARG A 475 13.02 -24.96 -15.69
N ILE A 476 12.47 -25.96 -15.00
CA ILE A 476 12.75 -27.38 -15.29
C ILE A 476 12.21 -27.76 -16.68
N SER A 477 11.04 -27.24 -17.07
CA SER A 477 10.47 -27.47 -18.39
C SER A 477 11.37 -26.93 -19.50
N ARG A 478 11.94 -25.73 -19.35
CA ARG A 478 12.91 -25.16 -20.30
C ARG A 478 14.21 -25.97 -20.36
N GLN A 479 14.73 -26.40 -19.21
CA GLN A 479 15.90 -27.28 -19.16
C GLN A 479 15.64 -28.61 -19.90
N MET A 480 14.53 -29.26 -19.63
CA MET A 480 14.18 -30.53 -20.30
C MET A 480 13.89 -30.35 -21.78
N LEU A 481 13.34 -29.20 -22.21
CA LEU A 481 13.16 -28.89 -23.62
C LEU A 481 14.52 -28.80 -24.34
N GLN A 482 15.53 -28.20 -23.70
CA GLN A 482 16.88 -28.13 -24.23
C GLN A 482 17.58 -29.50 -24.27
N GLU A 483 17.37 -30.34 -23.25
CA GLU A 483 17.96 -31.69 -23.16
C GLU A 483 17.29 -32.70 -24.12
N MET A 484 15.96 -32.67 -24.25
CA MET A 484 15.18 -33.64 -25.01
C MET A 484 14.80 -33.18 -26.43
N GLY A 485 14.92 -31.88 -26.73
CA GLY A 485 14.54 -31.29 -28.02
C GLY A 485 13.02 -31.27 -28.29
N ARG A 486 12.19 -31.56 -27.28
CA ARG A 486 10.71 -31.51 -27.33
C ARG A 486 10.14 -31.05 -26.00
N GLU A 487 8.89 -30.58 -26.01
CA GLU A 487 8.18 -30.27 -24.76
C GLU A 487 8.04 -31.53 -23.88
N PRO A 488 8.33 -31.42 -22.56
CA PRO A 488 8.22 -32.54 -21.64
C PRO A 488 6.75 -32.84 -21.31
N THR A 489 6.44 -34.11 -21.09
CA THR A 489 5.10 -34.52 -20.64
C THR A 489 4.89 -34.23 -19.15
N PRO A 490 3.64 -34.08 -18.67
CA PRO A 490 3.36 -33.89 -17.24
C PRO A 490 3.90 -35.03 -16.34
N GLU A 491 3.99 -36.25 -16.86
CA GLU A 491 4.58 -37.41 -16.17
C GLU A 491 6.09 -37.22 -15.96
N GLU A 492 6.82 -36.85 -17.02
CA GLU A 492 8.27 -36.59 -16.98
C GLU A 492 8.60 -35.38 -16.08
N LEU A 493 7.77 -34.34 -16.12
CA LEU A 493 7.86 -33.18 -15.21
C LEU A 493 7.65 -33.60 -13.75
N GLY A 494 6.66 -34.46 -13.48
CA GLY A 494 6.39 -34.97 -12.15
C GLY A 494 7.54 -35.78 -11.58
N GLU A 495 8.15 -36.66 -12.39
CA GLU A 495 9.33 -37.44 -12.00
C GLU A 495 10.52 -36.54 -11.68
N ARG A 496 10.80 -35.53 -12.51
CA ARG A 496 11.93 -34.61 -12.31
C ARG A 496 11.75 -33.65 -11.14
N MET A 497 10.50 -33.31 -10.81
CA MET A 497 10.15 -32.42 -9.70
C MET A 497 9.84 -33.17 -8.39
N GLU A 498 9.87 -34.50 -8.39
CA GLU A 498 9.45 -35.36 -7.27
C GLU A 498 8.00 -35.06 -6.81
N MET A 499 7.11 -34.76 -7.76
CA MET A 499 5.72 -34.41 -7.51
C MET A 499 4.76 -35.35 -8.25
N PRO A 500 3.58 -35.68 -7.68
CA PRO A 500 2.59 -36.46 -8.40
C PRO A 500 2.10 -35.75 -9.67
N GLU A 501 1.91 -36.52 -10.75
CA GLU A 501 1.46 -36.00 -12.05
C GLU A 501 0.18 -35.15 -11.94
N ASP A 502 -0.80 -35.60 -11.15
CA ASP A 502 -2.05 -34.88 -10.91
C ASP A 502 -1.82 -33.47 -10.36
N LYS A 503 -0.79 -33.29 -9.52
CA LYS A 503 -0.44 -31.99 -8.95
C LYS A 503 0.20 -31.12 -10.02
N VAL A 504 1.07 -31.67 -10.85
CA VAL A 504 1.69 -30.96 -12.00
C VAL A 504 0.63 -30.49 -12.98
N ARG A 505 -0.34 -31.34 -13.35
CA ARG A 505 -1.46 -30.96 -14.24
C ARG A 505 -2.30 -29.82 -13.65
N LYS A 506 -2.54 -29.82 -12.33
CA LYS A 506 -3.26 -28.73 -11.65
C LYS A 506 -2.46 -27.43 -11.68
N VAL A 507 -1.15 -27.49 -11.43
CA VAL A 507 -0.26 -26.32 -11.49
C VAL A 507 -0.24 -25.72 -12.91
N LEU A 508 -0.10 -26.56 -13.94
CA LEU A 508 -0.18 -26.14 -15.35
C LEU A 508 -1.53 -25.49 -15.70
N LYS A 509 -2.63 -25.97 -15.12
CA LYS A 509 -3.95 -25.37 -15.31
C LYS A 509 -4.06 -23.99 -14.65
N ILE A 510 -3.49 -23.82 -13.46
CA ILE A 510 -3.49 -22.56 -12.71
C ILE A 510 -2.56 -21.53 -13.34
N ALA A 511 -1.46 -21.96 -13.96
CA ALA A 511 -0.48 -21.07 -14.59
C ALA A 511 -1.03 -20.26 -15.77
N LYS A 512 -2.13 -20.70 -16.40
CA LYS A 512 -2.76 -20.03 -17.54
C LYS A 512 -3.33 -18.67 -17.15
N GLU A 513 -3.07 -17.67 -17.98
CA GLU A 513 -3.59 -16.31 -17.80
C GLU A 513 -4.96 -16.15 -18.46
N PRO A 514 -5.89 -15.38 -17.86
CA PRO A 514 -7.14 -15.02 -18.51
C PRO A 514 -6.90 -14.25 -19.82
N ILE A 515 -7.71 -14.53 -20.82
CA ILE A 515 -7.68 -13.86 -22.12
C ILE A 515 -8.72 -12.72 -22.11
N SER A 516 -8.43 -11.62 -22.81
CA SER A 516 -9.40 -10.53 -22.97
C SER A 516 -10.62 -10.99 -23.76
N MET A 517 -11.81 -10.54 -23.36
CA MET A 517 -13.03 -10.75 -24.15
C MET A 517 -13.03 -9.96 -25.46
N GLU A 518 -12.22 -8.89 -25.53
CA GLU A 518 -12.03 -8.06 -26.72
C GLU A 518 -10.95 -8.62 -27.65
N THR A 519 -10.41 -9.82 -27.38
CA THR A 519 -9.51 -10.45 -28.34
C THR A 519 -10.30 -10.77 -29.63
N PRO A 520 -9.90 -10.22 -30.79
CA PRO A 520 -10.59 -10.45 -32.05
C PRO A 520 -10.46 -11.92 -32.46
N ILE A 521 -11.49 -12.45 -33.12
CA ILE A 521 -11.55 -13.83 -33.61
C ILE A 521 -11.72 -13.83 -35.12
N GLY A 522 -10.75 -14.40 -35.82
CA GLY A 522 -10.75 -14.49 -37.28
C GLY A 522 -10.19 -13.23 -37.94
N ASP A 523 -10.45 -13.09 -39.24
CA ASP A 523 -10.00 -11.95 -40.05
C ASP A 523 -11.04 -10.81 -40.09
N ASP A 524 -12.24 -11.03 -39.54
CA ASP A 524 -13.31 -10.04 -39.47
C ASP A 524 -13.11 -9.16 -38.23
N GLU A 525 -12.83 -7.86 -38.42
CA GLU A 525 -12.54 -6.90 -37.33
C GLU A 525 -13.71 -6.69 -36.34
N ASP A 526 -14.93 -7.13 -36.67
CA ASP A 526 -16.11 -6.95 -35.84
C ASP A 526 -16.35 -8.09 -34.82
N SER A 527 -15.72 -9.26 -34.99
CA SER A 527 -16.00 -10.44 -34.14
C SER A 527 -15.02 -10.58 -32.99
N HIS A 528 -15.52 -10.52 -31.76
CA HIS A 528 -14.70 -10.62 -30.55
C HIS A 528 -14.99 -11.92 -29.79
N LEU A 529 -14.04 -12.39 -28.97
CA LEU A 529 -14.22 -13.59 -28.15
C LEU A 529 -15.45 -13.51 -27.25
N GLY A 530 -15.77 -12.32 -26.74
CA GLY A 530 -16.94 -12.08 -25.89
C GLY A 530 -18.28 -12.41 -26.56
N ASP A 531 -18.38 -12.29 -27.89
CA ASP A 531 -19.63 -12.53 -28.63
C ASP A 531 -20.04 -14.01 -28.64
N PHE A 532 -19.09 -14.91 -28.37
CA PHE A 532 -19.30 -16.36 -28.35
C PHE A 532 -19.55 -16.93 -26.95
N ILE A 533 -19.48 -16.12 -25.91
CA ILE A 533 -19.68 -16.57 -24.52
C ILE A 533 -21.18 -16.56 -24.20
N GLU A 534 -21.79 -17.75 -24.12
CA GLU A 534 -23.19 -17.91 -23.74
C GLU A 534 -23.43 -17.62 -22.23
N ASP A 535 -24.60 -17.06 -21.90
CA ASP A 535 -25.05 -16.92 -20.52
C ASP A 535 -25.77 -18.20 -20.05
N GLN A 536 -25.09 -19.01 -19.24
CA GLN A 536 -25.62 -20.26 -18.69
C GLN A 536 -26.57 -20.06 -17.51
N ASN A 537 -26.65 -18.86 -16.92
CA ASN A 537 -27.54 -18.60 -15.79
C ASN A 537 -28.97 -18.30 -16.23
N GLN A 538 -29.16 -17.94 -17.50
CA GLN A 538 -30.48 -17.65 -18.04
C GLN A 538 -31.18 -18.95 -18.45
N SER A 539 -32.31 -19.24 -17.82
CA SER A 539 -33.17 -20.35 -18.23
C SER A 539 -33.72 -20.10 -19.63
N SER A 540 -33.68 -21.12 -20.49
CA SER A 540 -34.27 -21.01 -21.83
C SER A 540 -35.77 -20.73 -21.72
N PRO A 541 -36.37 -19.99 -22.68
CA PRO A 541 -37.82 -19.86 -22.79
C PRO A 541 -38.54 -21.22 -22.84
N VAL A 542 -37.89 -22.24 -23.39
CA VAL A 542 -38.41 -23.61 -23.43
C VAL A 542 -38.45 -24.23 -22.02
N ASP A 543 -37.38 -24.06 -21.24
CA ASP A 543 -37.32 -24.57 -19.86
C ASP A 543 -38.36 -23.88 -19.00
N THR A 544 -38.50 -22.56 -19.16
CA THR A 544 -39.49 -21.75 -18.45
C THR A 544 -40.93 -22.16 -18.81
N ALA A 545 -41.20 -22.42 -20.09
CA ALA A 545 -42.49 -22.90 -20.56
C ALA A 545 -42.79 -24.31 -20.02
N THR A 546 -41.79 -25.19 -19.99
CA THR A 546 -41.91 -26.55 -19.44
C THR A 546 -42.18 -26.52 -17.94
N GLN A 547 -41.49 -25.67 -17.18
CA GLN A 547 -41.70 -25.48 -15.75
C GLN A 547 -43.09 -24.91 -15.44
N THR A 548 -43.54 -23.93 -16.22
CA THR A 548 -44.89 -23.36 -16.11
C THR A 548 -45.96 -24.40 -16.46
N GLY A 549 -45.74 -25.18 -17.54
CA GLY A 549 -46.61 -26.28 -17.92
C GLY A 549 -46.71 -27.37 -16.85
N LEU A 550 -45.59 -27.72 -16.21
CA LEU A 550 -45.54 -28.67 -15.09
C LEU A 550 -46.33 -28.13 -13.90
N HIS A 551 -46.21 -26.84 -13.60
CA HIS A 551 -46.97 -26.19 -12.53
C HIS A 551 -48.49 -26.28 -12.77
N ASP A 552 -48.95 -25.95 -13.98
CA ASP A 552 -50.36 -26.00 -14.35
C ASP A 552 -50.91 -27.44 -14.39
N ALA A 553 -50.13 -28.39 -14.92
CA ALA A 553 -50.48 -29.81 -14.91
C ALA A 553 -50.59 -30.33 -13.46
N THR A 554 -49.66 -29.96 -12.59
CA THR A 554 -49.68 -30.31 -11.16
C THR A 554 -50.92 -29.73 -10.48
N ARG A 555 -51.25 -28.46 -10.74
CA ARG A 555 -52.45 -27.81 -10.21
C ARG A 555 -53.74 -28.51 -10.66
N SER A 556 -53.82 -28.87 -11.94
CA SER A 556 -54.95 -29.61 -12.52
C SER A 556 -55.12 -30.98 -11.86
N VAL A 557 -54.04 -31.76 -11.72
CA VAL A 557 -54.07 -33.10 -11.12
C VAL A 557 -54.43 -33.04 -9.62
N LEU A 558 -53.93 -32.04 -8.88
CA LEU A 558 -54.29 -31.82 -7.48
C LEU A 558 -55.77 -31.45 -7.30
N SER A 559 -56.40 -30.79 -8.28
CA SER A 559 -57.83 -30.46 -8.24
C SER A 559 -58.73 -31.71 -8.28
N GLY A 560 -58.24 -32.82 -8.83
CA GLY A 560 -58.94 -34.12 -8.86
C GLY A 560 -58.84 -34.94 -7.57
N LEU A 561 -58.16 -34.42 -6.54
CA LEU A 561 -58.16 -34.99 -5.18
C LEU A 561 -59.25 -34.34 -4.32
N THR A 562 -59.55 -34.95 -3.18
CA THR A 562 -60.44 -34.30 -2.20
C THR A 562 -59.78 -33.03 -1.65
N ALA A 563 -60.56 -32.01 -1.28
CA ALA A 563 -60.04 -30.73 -0.79
C ALA A 563 -59.03 -30.88 0.37
N ARG A 564 -59.23 -31.88 1.24
CA ARG A 564 -58.34 -32.21 2.34
C ARG A 564 -57.02 -32.84 1.87
N GLU A 565 -57.06 -33.75 0.89
CA GLU A 565 -55.86 -34.38 0.33
C GLU A 565 -55.02 -33.38 -0.48
N ALA A 566 -55.66 -32.54 -1.30
CA ALA A 566 -55.00 -31.52 -2.10
C ALA A 566 -54.30 -30.47 -1.22
N LYS A 567 -54.97 -29.99 -0.16
CA LYS A 567 -54.40 -28.99 0.76
C LYS A 567 -53.24 -29.57 1.58
N VAL A 568 -53.30 -30.83 2.01
CA VAL A 568 -52.18 -31.52 2.68
C VAL A 568 -50.96 -31.61 1.76
N LEU A 569 -51.13 -31.97 0.48
CA LEU A 569 -50.02 -32.05 -0.47
C LEU A 569 -49.43 -30.67 -0.81
N ARG A 570 -50.26 -29.65 -1.03
CA ARG A 570 -49.80 -28.26 -1.29
C ARG A 570 -48.94 -27.74 -0.15
N MET A 571 -49.43 -27.85 1.07
CA MET A 571 -48.68 -27.42 2.26
C MET A 571 -47.40 -28.22 2.48
N ARG A 572 -47.40 -29.52 2.15
CA ARG A 572 -46.23 -30.37 2.35
C ARG A 572 -45.10 -30.13 1.38
N PHE A 573 -45.43 -29.89 0.12
CA PHE A 573 -44.44 -29.72 -0.95
C PHE A 573 -44.26 -28.25 -1.36
N GLY A 574 -44.90 -27.31 -0.65
CA GLY A 574 -44.82 -25.88 -0.95
C GLY A 574 -45.47 -25.48 -2.28
N ILE A 575 -46.41 -26.28 -2.82
CA ILE A 575 -47.04 -26.00 -4.12
C ILE A 575 -48.04 -24.85 -3.94
N ASP A 576 -47.89 -23.77 -4.72
CA ASP A 576 -48.61 -22.50 -4.57
C ASP A 576 -48.38 -21.83 -3.18
N MET A 577 -47.29 -22.12 -2.49
CA MET A 577 -46.97 -21.56 -1.17
C MET A 577 -45.49 -21.15 -1.09
N ASN A 578 -45.20 -20.13 -0.28
CA ASN A 578 -43.83 -19.63 -0.14
C ASN A 578 -42.89 -20.62 0.57
N THR A 579 -43.43 -21.53 1.40
CA THR A 579 -42.65 -22.50 2.15
C THR A 579 -43.37 -23.84 2.25
N ASP A 580 -42.61 -24.92 2.28
CA ASP A 580 -43.08 -26.21 2.73
C ASP A 580 -43.34 -26.21 4.24
N HIS A 581 -44.20 -27.12 4.69
CA HIS A 581 -44.58 -27.27 6.09
C HIS A 581 -44.31 -28.71 6.52
N THR A 582 -43.94 -28.92 7.77
CA THR A 582 -43.69 -30.27 8.31
C THR A 582 -45.00 -31.04 8.56
N LEU A 583 -44.90 -32.37 8.73
CA LEU A 583 -46.03 -33.24 9.14
C LEU A 583 -46.80 -32.70 10.35
N GLU A 584 -46.08 -32.14 11.30
CA GLU A 584 -46.61 -31.69 12.58
C GLU A 584 -47.31 -30.33 12.46
N GLU A 585 -46.73 -29.41 11.70
CA GLU A 585 -47.33 -28.10 11.41
C GLU A 585 -48.61 -28.22 10.58
N VAL A 586 -48.61 -29.10 9.57
CA VAL A 586 -49.82 -29.45 8.83
C VAL A 586 -50.83 -30.12 9.76
N GLY A 587 -50.38 -30.99 10.68
CA GLY A 587 -51.24 -31.61 11.70
C GLY A 587 -51.97 -30.59 12.57
N LYS A 588 -51.26 -29.57 13.03
CA LYS A 588 -51.84 -28.47 13.82
C LYS A 588 -52.92 -27.70 13.06
N GLN A 589 -52.74 -27.44 11.76
CA GLN A 589 -53.73 -26.70 10.97
C GLN A 589 -55.01 -27.50 10.64
N PHE A 590 -54.93 -28.82 10.68
CA PHE A 590 -56.07 -29.72 10.42
C PHE A 590 -56.67 -30.32 11.71
N ASP A 591 -56.19 -29.90 12.89
CA ASP A 591 -56.54 -30.44 14.21
C ASP A 591 -56.40 -31.97 14.31
N VAL A 592 -55.31 -32.49 13.75
CA VAL A 592 -55.09 -33.92 13.51
C VAL A 592 -53.67 -34.32 13.87
N THR A 593 -53.48 -35.57 14.32
CA THR A 593 -52.16 -36.08 14.66
C THR A 593 -51.22 -36.15 13.44
N ARG A 594 -49.92 -35.97 13.69
CA ARG A 594 -48.83 -36.13 12.72
C ARG A 594 -48.99 -37.39 11.85
N GLU A 595 -49.24 -38.53 12.48
CA GLU A 595 -49.38 -39.81 11.80
C GLU A 595 -50.59 -39.85 10.87
N ARG A 596 -51.67 -39.15 11.23
CA ARG A 596 -52.86 -39.10 10.39
C ARG A 596 -52.63 -38.22 9.15
N ILE A 597 -51.83 -37.15 9.22
CA ILE A 597 -51.40 -36.41 8.03
C ILE A 597 -50.53 -37.29 7.11
N ARG A 598 -49.59 -38.07 7.67
CA ARG A 598 -48.78 -39.04 6.92
C ARG A 598 -49.64 -40.04 6.14
N GLN A 599 -50.70 -40.55 6.77
CA GLN A 599 -51.65 -41.46 6.12
C GLN A 599 -52.43 -40.79 4.98
N ILE A 600 -52.85 -39.54 5.16
CA ILE A 600 -53.56 -38.76 4.12
C ILE A 600 -52.63 -38.52 2.93
N GLU A 601 -51.38 -38.13 3.18
CA GLU A 601 -50.35 -37.93 2.16
C GLU A 601 -50.08 -39.22 1.37
N ALA A 602 -49.78 -40.33 2.06
CA ALA A 602 -49.52 -41.61 1.39
C ALA A 602 -50.72 -42.09 0.57
N LYS A 603 -51.94 -41.87 1.06
CA LYS A 603 -53.18 -42.18 0.34
C LYS A 603 -53.35 -41.28 -0.89
N ALA A 604 -53.07 -39.99 -0.78
CA ALA A 604 -53.14 -39.04 -1.89
C ALA A 604 -52.09 -39.38 -2.97
N LEU A 605 -50.84 -39.63 -2.60
CA LEU A 605 -49.79 -40.07 -3.53
C LEU A 605 -50.15 -41.40 -4.21
N ARG A 606 -50.74 -42.36 -3.49
CA ARG A 606 -51.22 -43.62 -4.08
C ARG A 606 -52.33 -43.40 -5.12
N LYS A 607 -53.23 -42.44 -4.90
CA LYS A 607 -54.25 -42.06 -5.89
C LYS A 607 -53.63 -41.37 -7.11
N LEU A 608 -52.64 -40.50 -6.91
CA LEU A 608 -51.94 -39.81 -7.99
C LEU A 608 -51.11 -40.76 -8.85
N ARG A 609 -50.61 -41.87 -8.27
CA ARG A 609 -49.88 -42.93 -9.00
C ARG A 609 -50.76 -43.76 -9.95
N HIS A 610 -52.09 -43.64 -9.89
CA HIS A 610 -52.96 -44.37 -10.81
C HIS A 610 -52.73 -43.89 -12.26
N PRO A 611 -52.57 -44.78 -13.26
CA PRO A 611 -52.18 -44.43 -14.62
C PRO A 611 -52.99 -43.28 -15.24
N SER A 612 -54.31 -43.29 -15.02
CA SER A 612 -55.22 -42.25 -15.53
C SER A 612 -54.95 -40.83 -15.03
N ARG A 613 -54.18 -40.68 -13.95
CA ARG A 613 -53.82 -39.37 -13.35
C ARG A 613 -52.32 -39.07 -13.48
N SER A 614 -51.48 -40.10 -13.46
CA SER A 614 -50.03 -39.95 -13.60
C SER A 614 -49.57 -39.75 -15.03
N GLU A 615 -50.33 -40.18 -16.04
CA GLU A 615 -49.97 -40.05 -17.47
C GLU A 615 -49.61 -38.62 -17.87
N HIS A 616 -50.39 -37.62 -17.41
CA HIS A 616 -50.17 -36.20 -17.70
C HIS A 616 -48.95 -35.59 -16.98
N LEU A 617 -48.53 -36.16 -15.85
CA LEU A 617 -47.34 -35.72 -15.12
C LEU A 617 -46.09 -36.47 -15.57
N ARG A 618 -46.28 -37.68 -16.12
CA ARG A 618 -45.19 -38.54 -16.59
C ARG A 618 -44.51 -37.97 -17.83
N SER A 619 -45.22 -37.18 -18.64
CA SER A 619 -44.65 -36.48 -19.81
C SER A 619 -43.65 -35.38 -19.45
N PHE A 620 -43.57 -34.96 -18.18
CA PHE A 620 -42.60 -33.97 -17.68
C PHE A 620 -41.39 -34.61 -16.98
N LEU A 621 -41.35 -35.95 -16.91
CA LEU A 621 -40.13 -36.66 -16.53
C LEU A 621 -39.36 -36.91 -17.81
N ASP A 622 -38.26 -36.18 -18.00
CA ASP A 622 -37.26 -36.53 -19.02
C ASP A 622 -36.74 -37.95 -18.69
N GLU A 623 -36.62 -38.83 -19.69
CA GLU A 623 -36.10 -40.20 -19.51
C GLU A 623 -34.64 -40.24 -19.04
#